data_AF-A0A151AT40-F1
#
_entry.id   AF-A0A151AT40-F1
#
_cell.length_a   1.000
_cell.length_b   1.000
_cell.length_c   1.000
_cell.angle_alpha   90.00
_cell.angle_beta   90.00
_cell.angle_gamma   90.00
#
_symmetry.space_group_name_H-M   'P 1'
#
loop_
_entity.id
_entity.type
_entity.pdbx_description
1 polymer ?
#
loop_
_entity_poly.entity_id
_entity_poly.type
_entity_poly.pdbx_seq_one_letter_code
_entity_poly.pdbx_strand_id
1 'polypeptide(L)'
;MSLGKISTRGQVVIPKSLRNKLGLKPNTVILFEEMQGKLLLTPIPDDPIQAARGILKTTRTAEELMREYRREELKLESKKG
;
A
#
# COMPACT_ATOMS: atom_id res chain seq x y z
N MET A 1 -19.97 -1.76 10.08
CA MET A 1 -19.78 -0.35 10.46
C MET A 1 -19.83 -0.28 11.98
N SER A 2 -18.94 0.46 12.64
CA SER A 2 -18.85 0.51 14.11
C SER A 2 -18.62 1.94 14.56
N LEU A 3 -19.37 2.40 15.55
CA LEU A 3 -19.17 3.71 16.17
C LEU A 3 -18.05 3.63 17.21
N GLY A 4 -17.29 4.72 17.32
CA GLY A 4 -16.25 4.89 18.32
C GLY A 4 -16.31 6.31 18.89
N LYS A 5 -15.76 6.48 20.10
CA LYS A 5 -15.63 7.79 20.75
C LYS A 5 -14.15 8.12 20.91
N ILE A 6 -13.82 9.40 20.76
CA ILE A 6 -12.50 9.93 21.10
C ILE A 6 -12.43 10.04 22.64
N SER A 7 -11.41 9.45 23.24
CA SER A 7 -11.18 9.57 24.69
C SER A 7 -10.79 11.01 25.06
N THR A 8 -10.86 11.35 26.34
CA THR A 8 -10.42 12.67 26.83
C THR A 8 -8.95 12.97 26.53
N ARG A 9 -8.14 11.93 26.29
CA ARG A 9 -6.72 12.04 25.90
C ARG A 9 -6.52 12.05 24.38
N GLY A 10 -7.59 12.15 23.58
CA GLY A 10 -7.51 12.19 22.12
C GLY A 10 -7.34 10.83 21.45
N GLN A 11 -7.51 9.71 22.17
CA GLN A 11 -7.30 8.37 21.61
C GLN A 11 -8.60 7.81 21.02
N VAL A 12 -8.50 7.13 19.87
CA VAL A 12 -9.60 6.32 19.30
C VAL A 12 -9.22 4.85 19.37
N VAL A 13 -10.12 4.04 19.93
CA VAL A 13 -9.91 2.59 20.00
C VAL A 13 -10.38 1.95 18.69
N ILE A 14 -9.48 1.24 18.01
CA ILE A 14 -9.83 0.43 16.84
C ILE A 14 -10.57 -0.84 17.31
N PRO A 15 -11.86 -1.03 16.94
CA PRO A 15 -12.64 -2.20 17.34
C PRO A 15 -12.00 -3.52 16.89
N LYS A 16 -12.21 -4.59 17.68
CA LYS A 16 -11.62 -5.92 17.44
C LYS A 16 -11.91 -6.46 16.03
N SER A 17 -13.13 -6.26 15.54
CA SER A 17 -13.53 -6.70 14.19
C SER A 17 -12.68 -6.04 13.09
N LEU A 18 -12.40 -4.75 13.21
CA LEU A 18 -11.55 -4.01 12.26
C LEU A 18 -10.09 -4.41 12.40
N ARG A 19 -9.57 -4.57 13.63
CA ARG A 19 -8.20 -5.06 13.85
C ARG A 19 -7.96 -6.41 13.17
N ASN A 20 -8.89 -7.35 13.33
CA ASN A 20 -8.78 -8.68 12.72
C ASN A 20 -8.83 -8.61 11.19
N LYS A 21 -9.77 -7.83 10.64
CA LYS A 21 -9.93 -7.70 9.19
C LYS A 21 -8.71 -7.04 8.52
N LEU A 22 -8.08 -6.10 9.21
CA LEU A 22 -6.90 -5.37 8.74
C LEU A 22 -5.57 -6.00 9.16
N GLY A 23 -5.59 -7.14 9.87
CA GLY A 23 -4.38 -7.82 10.33
C GLY A 23 -3.54 -7.03 11.33
N LEU A 24 -4.13 -6.06 12.04
CA LEU A 24 -3.41 -5.20 12.99
C LEU A 24 -3.04 -5.98 14.25
N LYS A 25 -1.75 -6.01 14.58
CA LYS A 25 -1.21 -6.65 15.79
C LYS A 25 -0.92 -5.59 16.86
N PRO A 26 -0.80 -5.99 18.14
CA PRO A 26 -0.24 -5.10 19.15
C PRO A 26 1.13 -4.58 18.69
N ASN A 27 1.43 -3.31 18.97
CA ASN A 27 2.65 -2.60 18.56
C ASN A 27 2.85 -2.37 17.06
N THR A 28 1.86 -2.67 16.20
CA THR A 28 1.94 -2.26 14.79
C THR A 28 2.07 -0.73 14.69
N VAL A 29 3.11 -0.27 14.00
CA VAL A 29 3.32 1.14 13.71
C VAL A 29 2.30 1.58 12.66
N ILE A 30 1.63 2.70 12.90
CA ILE A 30 0.61 3.23 12.00
C ILE A 30 1.08 4.59 11.47
N LEU A 31 1.02 4.76 10.16
CA LEU A 31 1.13 6.04 9.49
C LEU A 31 -0.23 6.75 9.51
N PHE A 32 -0.21 8.03 9.87
CA PHE A 32 -1.38 8.91 9.90
C PHE A 32 -1.26 9.93 8.77
N GLU A 33 -2.25 9.96 7.89
CA GLU A 33 -2.31 10.91 6.78
C GLU A 33 -3.68 11.58 6.72
N GLU A 34 -3.70 12.88 6.45
CA GLU A 34 -4.94 13.62 6.21
C GLU A 34 -5.22 13.65 4.70
N MET A 35 -6.38 13.14 4.30
CA MET A 35 -6.82 13.11 2.91
C MET A 35 -8.28 13.54 2.84
N GLN A 36 -8.53 14.69 2.21
CA GLN A 36 -9.89 15.22 1.98
C GLN A 36 -10.72 15.34 3.28
N GLY A 37 -10.11 15.84 4.37
CA GLY A 37 -10.77 15.96 5.66
C GLY A 37 -11.01 14.64 6.38
N LYS A 38 -10.38 13.54 5.92
CA LYS A 38 -10.43 12.22 6.56
C LYS A 38 -9.04 11.83 7.02
N LEU A 39 -8.97 11.15 8.15
CA LEU A 39 -7.73 10.56 8.64
C LEU A 39 -7.59 9.14 8.07
N LEU A 40 -6.58 8.93 7.25
CA LEU A 40 -6.17 7.63 6.75
C LEU A 40 -5.14 7.03 7.71
N LEU A 41 -5.34 5.75 8.04
CA LEU A 41 -4.50 4.98 8.95
C LEU A 41 -3.93 3.81 8.17
N THR A 42 -2.62 3.85 7.89
CA THR A 42 -1.94 2.81 7.12
C THR A 42 -0.95 2.07 8.00
N PRO A 43 -1.10 0.75 8.22
CA PRO A 43 -0.12 -0.01 8.98
C PRO A 43 1.20 -0.11 8.24
N ILE A 44 2.29 0.18 8.94
CA ILE A 44 3.64 -0.03 8.46
C ILE A 44 4.03 -1.48 8.84
N PRO A 45 4.42 -2.32 7.87
CA PRO A 45 4.89 -3.67 8.16
C PRO A 45 6.17 -3.65 9.01
N ASP A 46 6.27 -4.56 9.99
CA ASP A 46 7.46 -4.69 10.85
C ASP A 46 8.73 -5.02 10.04
N ASP A 47 8.57 -5.78 8.95
CA ASP A 47 9.63 -6.05 7.98
C ASP A 47 9.19 -5.55 6.59
N PRO A 48 9.61 -4.33 6.19
CA PRO A 48 9.26 -3.77 4.90
C PRO A 48 9.84 -4.58 3.73
N ILE A 49 10.97 -5.27 3.92
CA ILE A 49 11.61 -6.10 2.88
C ILE A 49 10.77 -7.37 2.65
N GLN A 50 10.34 -8.02 3.73
CA GLN A 50 9.46 -9.19 3.63
C GLN A 50 8.08 -8.81 3.07
N ALA A 51 7.52 -7.67 3.47
CA ALA A 51 6.25 -7.19 2.96
C ALA A 51 6.30 -6.79 1.47
N ALA A 52 7.41 -6.22 1.00
CA ALA A 52 7.62 -5.90 -0.41
C ALA A 52 7.97 -7.12 -1.27
N ARG A 53 8.30 -8.27 -0.67
CA ARG A 53 8.69 -9.48 -1.39
C ARG A 53 7.54 -9.96 -2.27
N GLY A 54 7.74 -9.89 -3.59
CA GLY A 54 6.76 -10.32 -4.58
C GLY A 54 5.81 -9.21 -5.06
N ILE A 55 6.03 -7.94 -4.68
CA ILE A 55 5.25 -6.82 -5.22
C ILE A 55 5.41 -6.67 -6.74
N LEU A 56 6.55 -7.11 -7.30
CA LEU A 56 6.83 -7.15 -8.74
C LEU A 56 6.54 -8.52 -9.36
N LYS A 57 5.83 -9.41 -8.66
CA LYS A 57 5.54 -10.76 -9.15
C LYS A 57 4.56 -10.66 -10.32
N THR A 58 5.04 -11.06 -11.49
CA THR A 58 4.29 -11.09 -12.75
C THR A 58 4.33 -12.51 -13.31
N THR A 59 3.34 -12.86 -14.14
CA THR A 59 3.35 -14.11 -14.91
C THR A 59 4.31 -14.06 -16.10
N ARG A 60 4.78 -12.87 -16.45
CA ARG A 60 5.67 -12.63 -17.59
C ARG A 60 7.12 -12.72 -17.16
N THR A 61 7.96 -13.23 -18.04
CA THR A 61 9.40 -13.28 -17.77
C THR A 61 10.01 -11.88 -17.88
N ALA A 62 11.17 -11.68 -17.25
CA ALA A 62 11.92 -10.42 -17.39
C ALA A 62 12.23 -10.12 -18.87
N GLU A 63 12.52 -11.16 -19.65
CA GLU A 63 12.84 -11.04 -21.07
C GLU A 63 11.65 -10.58 -21.92
N GLU A 64 10.44 -11.07 -21.61
CA GLU A 64 9.20 -10.63 -22.26
C GLU A 64 8.87 -9.16 -21.95
N LEU A 65 9.11 -8.73 -20.71
CA LEU A 65 8.93 -7.33 -20.31
C LEU A 65 9.95 -6.42 -21.02
N MET A 66 11.22 -6.80 -21.02
CA MET A 66 12.29 -6.04 -21.69
C MET A 66 12.05 -5.91 -23.20
N ARG A 67 11.54 -6.97 -23.84
CA ARG A 67 11.20 -6.95 -25.27
C ARG A 67 10.03 -6.01 -25.57
N GLU A 68 9.05 -5.93 -24.68
CA GLU A 68 7.94 -5.00 -24.82
C GLU A 68 8.40 -3.55 -24.64
N TYR A 69 9.14 -3.25 -23.58
CA TYR A 69 9.72 -1.92 -23.37
C TYR A 69 10.52 -1.43 -24.58
N ARG A 70 11.36 -2.31 -25.15
CA ARG A 70 12.14 -1.94 -26.33
C ARG A 70 11.30 -1.68 -27.58
N ARG A 71 10.16 -2.37 -27.72
CA ARG A 71 9.20 -2.09 -28.81
C ARG A 71 8.49 -0.77 -28.60
N GLU A 72 8.19 -0.40 -27.36
CA GLU A 72 7.56 0.88 -27.04
C GLU A 72 8.52 2.05 -27.31
N GLU A 73 9.80 1.93 -26.92
CA GLU A 73 10.84 2.93 -27.24
C GLU A 73 10.95 3.18 -28.75
N LEU A 74 11.04 2.12 -29.56
CA LEU A 74 11.12 2.25 -31.02
C LEU A 74 9.89 2.94 -31.64
N LYS A 75 8.69 2.76 -31.06
CA LYS A 75 7.47 3.46 -31.49
C LYS A 75 7.49 4.94 -31.10
N LEU A 76 8.10 5.28 -29.98
CA LEU A 76 8.26 6.66 -29.52
C LEU A 76 9.29 7.43 -30.37
N GLU A 77 10.38 6.77 -30.75
CA GLU A 77 11.42 7.35 -31.62
C GLU A 77 10.90 7.60 -33.03
N SER A 78 10.15 6.64 -33.60
CA SER A 78 9.57 6.78 -34.95
C SER A 78 8.44 7.81 -35.07
N LYS A 79 7.84 8.25 -33.95
CA LYS A 79 6.87 9.36 -33.91
C LYS A 79 7.50 10.74 -33.77
N LYS A 80 8.81 10.82 -33.54
CA LYS A 80 9.55 12.08 -33.35
C LYS A 80 10.29 12.55 -34.62
N GLY A 81 10.29 11.77 -35.69
CA GLY A 81 10.78 12.15 -37.02
C GLY A 81 9.63 12.40 -37.99
#